data_AF-A0A5K0Z6N1-F1
#
_entry.id   AF-A0A5K0Z6N1-F1
#
_cell.length_a   1.000
_cell.length_b   1.000
_cell.length_c   1.000
_cell.angle_alpha   90.00
_cell.angle_beta   90.00
_cell.angle_gamma   90.00
#
_symmetry.space_group_name_H-M   'P 1'
#
loop_
_entity.id
_entity.type
_entity.pdbx_description
1 polymer ?
#
loop_
_entity_poly.entity_id
_entity_poly.type
_entity_poly.pdbx_seq_one_letter_code
_entity_poly.pdbx_strand_id
1 'polypeptide(L)'
;MKLSLGTPSHLYWATLVTVSNLIWTMCRPCDSCSGQTSMFDPLQSSTYKSQTCSASSCMELPIHGCTINQLCGFIYSYEDKSFVEVILASETLLFDN
;
A
#
# COMPACT_ATOMS: atom_id res chain seq x y z
N MET A 1 1.97 -10.90 -12.46
CA MET A 1 1.46 -12.10 -11.75
C MET A 1 0.08 -11.80 -11.17
N LYS A 2 -0.69 -12.83 -10.79
CA LYS A 2 -1.92 -12.64 -10.02
C LYS A 2 -1.63 -12.92 -8.55
N LEU A 3 -2.20 -12.14 -7.66
CA LEU A 3 -2.16 -12.36 -6.22
C LEU A 3 -3.52 -12.08 -5.60
N SER A 4 -3.77 -12.71 -4.48
CA SER A 4 -5.02 -12.56 -3.72
C SER A 4 -4.76 -11.61 -2.54
N LEU A 5 -5.62 -10.62 -2.34
CA LEU A 5 -5.46 -9.56 -1.33
C LEU A 5 -6.76 -9.36 -0.56
N GLY A 6 -6.66 -9.20 0.75
CA GLY A 6 -7.76 -8.84 1.64
C GLY A 6 -8.53 -10.03 2.23
N THR A 7 -9.46 -9.71 3.13
CA THR A 7 -10.40 -10.69 3.74
C THR A 7 -11.83 -10.14 3.75
N PRO A 8 -12.75 -10.65 2.89
CA PRO A 8 -12.57 -11.76 1.95
C PRO A 8 -11.55 -11.45 0.85
N SER A 9 -10.92 -12.50 0.32
CA SER A 9 -9.83 -12.37 -0.65
C SER A 9 -10.35 -12.05 -2.05
N HIS A 10 -9.74 -11.06 -2.70
CA HIS A 10 -9.99 -10.70 -4.09
C HIS A 10 -8.71 -10.80 -4.92
N LEU A 11 -8.86 -11.15 -6.20
CA LEU A 11 -7.74 -11.37 -7.12
C LEU A 11 -7.31 -10.05 -7.77
N TYR A 12 -6.03 -9.71 -7.65
CA TYR A 12 -5.42 -8.51 -8.22
C TYR A 12 -4.28 -8.88 -9.18
N TRP A 13 -4.10 -8.04 -10.18
CA TRP A 13 -2.91 -8.07 -11.03
C TRP A 13 -1.79 -7.28 -10.36
N ALA A 14 -0.63 -7.90 -10.21
CA ALA A 14 0.55 -7.28 -9.66
C ALA A 14 1.74 -7.39 -10.61
N THR A 15 2.52 -6.31 -10.70
CA THR A 15 3.80 -6.28 -11.40
C THR A 15 4.90 -6.52 -10.38
N LEU A 16 5.67 -7.59 -10.58
CA LEU A 16 6.82 -7.90 -9.73
C LEU A 16 8.05 -7.25 -10.34
N VAL A 17 8.73 -6.42 -9.56
CA VAL A 17 9.95 -5.73 -9.97
C VAL A 17 11.03 -5.99 -8.92
N THR A 18 12.20 -6.49 -9.34
CA THR A 18 13.29 -6.86 -8.42
C THR A 18 14.10 -5.67 -7.91
N VAL A 19 13.90 -4.49 -8.50
CA VAL A 19 14.66 -3.27 -8.18
C VAL A 19 14.03 -2.43 -7.06
N SER A 20 12.88 -2.84 -6.52
CA SER A 20 12.21 -2.14 -5.42
C SER A 20 11.93 -3.10 -4.26
N ASN A 21 12.20 -2.64 -3.03
CA ASN A 21 11.83 -3.33 -1.80
C ASN A 21 10.44 -2.91 -1.29
N LEU A 22 9.62 -2.29 -2.14
CA LEU A 22 8.30 -1.77 -1.80
C LEU A 22 7.20 -2.55 -2.52
N ILE A 23 6.20 -3.01 -1.76
CA ILE A 23 4.91 -3.47 -2.27
C ILE A 23 3.91 -2.38 -1.98
N TRP A 24 3.25 -1.86 -3.02
CA TRP A 24 2.21 -0.85 -2.89
C TRP A 24 1.09 -1.10 -3.90
N THR A 25 -0.11 -0.63 -3.57
CA THR A 25 -1.28 -0.67 -4.44
C THR A 25 -2.08 0.62 -4.27
N MET A 26 -2.86 1.00 -5.27
CA MET A 26 -3.76 2.16 -5.16
C MET A 26 -5.05 1.77 -4.44
N CYS A 27 -5.40 2.57 -3.42
CA CYS A 27 -6.57 2.37 -2.59
C CYS A 27 -7.72 3.32 -2.99
N ARG A 28 -8.97 2.89 -2.77
CA ARG A 28 -10.16 3.75 -2.86
C ARG A 28 -10.42 4.48 -1.53
N PRO A 29 -10.99 5.70 -1.55
CA PRO A 29 -11.25 6.54 -2.73
C PRO A 29 -9.94 7.15 -3.28
N CYS A 30 -9.90 7.42 -4.59
CA CYS A 30 -8.80 8.18 -5.20
C CYS A 30 -9.35 9.17 -6.21
N ASP A 31 -9.12 10.45 -5.95
CA ASP A 31 -9.67 11.55 -6.75
C ASP A 31 -8.99 11.69 -8.12
N SER A 32 -7.73 11.25 -8.25
CA SER A 32 -6.93 11.36 -9.47
C SER A 32 -6.75 10.05 -10.26
N CYS A 33 -7.35 8.94 -9.80
CA CYS A 33 -7.14 7.60 -10.38
C CYS A 33 -8.16 7.21 -11.48
N SER A 34 -8.76 8.18 -12.17
CA SER A 34 -9.77 7.93 -13.21
C SER A 34 -9.30 6.89 -14.24
N GLY A 35 -10.04 5.78 -14.35
CA GLY A 35 -9.78 4.72 -15.33
C GLY A 35 -9.05 3.48 -14.81
N GLN A 36 -8.62 3.44 -13.54
CA GLN A 36 -8.04 2.23 -12.97
C GLN A 36 -9.10 1.23 -12.49
N THR A 37 -9.09 0.03 -13.07
CA THR A 37 -10.13 -0.99 -12.90
C THR A 37 -9.92 -1.93 -11.70
N SER A 38 -8.76 -1.89 -11.03
CA SER A 38 -8.40 -2.87 -9.98
C SER A 38 -7.77 -2.25 -8.74
N MET A 39 -8.36 -1.15 -8.27
CA MET A 39 -7.97 -0.54 -7.00
C MET A 39 -8.45 -1.36 -5.80
N PHE A 40 -7.64 -1.41 -4.75
CA PHE A 40 -8.00 -2.04 -3.49
C PHE A 40 -8.98 -1.15 -2.70
N ASP A 41 -9.98 -1.73 -2.04
CA ASP A 41 -10.90 -1.00 -1.16
C ASP A 41 -10.61 -1.38 0.30
N PRO A 42 -9.91 -0.52 1.07
CA PRO A 42 -9.59 -0.79 2.46
C PRO A 42 -10.80 -1.07 3.35
N LEU A 43 -11.96 -0.51 3.01
CA LEU A 43 -13.18 -0.67 3.81
C LEU A 43 -13.85 -2.03 3.59
N GLN A 44 -13.49 -2.76 2.54
CA GLN A 44 -14.06 -4.07 2.23
C GLN A 44 -13.23 -5.24 2.78
N SER A 45 -12.05 -4.97 3.34
CA SER A 45 -11.20 -5.99 3.93
C SER A 45 -11.18 -5.89 5.46
N SER A 46 -11.58 -6.97 6.12
CA SER A 46 -11.53 -7.11 7.58
C SER A 46 -10.12 -7.24 8.16
N THR A 47 -9.12 -7.52 7.33
CA THR A 47 -7.71 -7.65 7.74
C THR A 47 -6.87 -6.41 7.43
N TYR A 48 -7.43 -5.43 6.73
CA TYR A 48 -6.77 -4.16 6.48
C TYR A 48 -6.55 -3.40 7.79
N LYS A 49 -5.32 -2.92 8.02
CA LYS A 49 -5.02 -1.98 9.12
C LYS A 49 -4.00 -0.93 8.69
N SER A 50 -4.41 0.33 8.71
CA SER A 50 -3.48 1.46 8.62
C SER A 50 -2.56 1.47 9.83
N GLN A 51 -1.27 1.73 9.62
CA GLN A 51 -0.29 1.83 10.68
C GLN A 51 -0.29 3.24 11.28
N THR A 52 -0.22 3.31 12.60
CA THR A 52 -0.08 4.58 13.32
C THR A 52 1.35 5.10 13.20
N CYS A 53 1.53 6.41 13.37
CA CYS A 53 2.86 7.02 13.33
C CYS A 53 3.77 6.55 14.48
N SER A 54 3.18 6.10 15.59
CA SER A 54 3.88 5.51 16.73
C SER A 54 4.27 4.03 16.53
N ALA A 55 3.85 3.39 15.44
CA ALA A 55 4.20 1.99 15.18
C ALA A 55 5.71 1.85 14.91
N SER A 56 6.32 0.79 15.42
CA SER A 56 7.74 0.51 15.18
C SER A 56 8.05 0.39 13.69
N SER A 57 7.14 -0.21 12.91
CA SER A 57 7.25 -0.31 11.45
C SER A 57 7.28 1.06 10.74
N CYS A 58 6.70 2.10 11.34
CA CYS A 58 6.79 3.45 10.80
C CYS A 58 8.19 4.04 11.02
N MET A 59 8.76 3.83 12.20
CA MET A 59 10.08 4.36 12.59
C MET A 59 11.23 3.71 11.81
N GLU A 60 11.02 2.53 11.25
CA GLU A 60 11.98 1.83 10.39
C GLU A 60 12.08 2.44 8.97
N LEU A 61 11.13 3.29 8.58
CA LEU A 61 11.12 3.89 7.25
C LEU A 61 12.10 5.08 7.17
N PRO A 62 12.92 5.20 6.10
CA PRO A 62 13.94 6.25 6.00
C PRO A 62 13.37 7.68 5.98
N ILE A 63 12.26 7.87 5.26
CA ILE A 63 11.59 9.17 5.07
C ILE A 63 10.11 8.98 5.41
N HIS A 64 9.76 9.16 6.68
CA HIS A 64 8.39 9.04 7.18
C HIS A 64 7.91 10.33 7.85
N GLY A 65 6.59 10.46 7.99
CA GLY A 65 5.93 11.55 8.67
C GLY A 65 4.52 11.15 9.13
N CYS A 66 3.93 11.98 9.99
CA CYS A 66 2.59 11.72 10.50
C CYS A 66 1.56 12.55 9.73
N THR A 67 0.49 11.91 9.30
CA THR A 67 -0.70 12.62 8.83
C THR A 67 -1.44 13.29 10.00
N ILE A 68 -2.39 14.18 9.69
CA ILE A 68 -3.28 14.81 10.69
C ILE A 68 -4.00 13.75 11.55
N ASN A 69 -4.31 12.59 10.95
CA ASN A 69 -4.98 11.47 11.61
C ASN A 69 -4.02 10.51 12.34
N GLN A 70 -2.76 10.93 12.58
CA GLN A 70 -1.73 10.12 13.25
C GLN A 70 -1.41 8.80 12.53
N LEU A 71 -1.69 8.71 11.22
CA LEU A 71 -1.27 7.60 10.39
C LEU A 71 0.15 7.82 9.88
N CYS A 72 0.89 6.72 9.73
CA CYS A 72 2.23 6.71 9.18
C CYS A 72 2.18 6.95 7.66
N GLY A 73 2.63 8.12 7.23
CA GLY A 73 2.90 8.43 5.84
C GLY A 73 4.39 8.31 5.53
N PHE A 74 4.75 7.91 4.32
CA PHE A 74 6.14 7.91 3.88
C PHE A 74 6.26 8.23 2.39
N ILE A 75 7.44 8.68 2.02
CA ILE A 75 7.79 8.96 0.62
C ILE A 75 8.76 7.89 0.16
N TYR A 76 8.43 7.24 -0.95
CA TYR A 76 9.33 6.33 -1.64
C TYR A 76 9.82 6.98 -2.93
N SER A 77 11.13 7.14 -3.05
CA SER A 77 11.79 7.71 -4.23
C SER A 77 12.43 6.61 -5.07
N TYR A 78 12.13 6.60 -6.36
CA TYR A 78 12.76 5.72 -7.34
C TYR A 78 14.06 6.35 -7.87
N GLU A 79 14.91 5.54 -8.49
CA GLU A 79 16.20 5.98 -9.04
C GLU A 79 16.06 7.05 -10.14
N ASP A 80 14.94 7.06 -10.87
CA ASP A 80 14.61 8.06 -11.90
C ASP A 80 14.12 9.40 -11.32
N LYS A 81 14.21 9.58 -9.98
CA LYS A 81 13.75 10.74 -9.21
C LYS A 81 12.23 10.90 -9.16
N SER A 82 11.46 9.96 -9.71
CA SER A 82 10.03 9.89 -9.42
C SER A 82 9.81 9.46 -7.97
N PHE A 83 8.68 9.83 -7.39
CA PHE A 83 8.34 9.44 -6.03
C PHE A 83 6.84 9.18 -5.88
N VAL A 84 6.51 8.40 -4.86
CA VAL A 84 5.12 8.16 -4.43
C VAL A 84 4.99 8.50 -2.95
N GLU A 85 3.87 9.12 -2.61
CA GLU A 85 3.45 9.34 -1.22
C GLU A 85 2.47 8.24 -0.82
N VAL A 86 2.74 7.58 0.30
CA VAL A 86 2.06 6.34 0.69
C VAL A 86 1.69 6.38 2.17
N ILE A 87 0.52 5.84 2.52
CA ILE A 87 0.17 5.52 3.90
C ILE A 87 0.56 4.06 4.17
N LEU A 88 1.37 3.83 5.19
CA LEU A 88 1.75 2.49 5.59
C LEU A 88 0.54 1.74 6.14
N ALA A 89 0.33 0.52 5.66
CA ALA A 89 -0.74 -0.36 6.11
C ALA A 89 -0.27 -1.83 6.10
N SER A 90 -0.98 -2.66 6.85
CA SER A 90 -0.84 -4.11 6.82
C SER A 90 -2.09 -4.73 6.18
N GLU A 91 -1.89 -5.77 5.38
CA GLU A 91 -2.96 -6.54 4.75
C GLU A 91 -2.52 -8.00 4.54
N THR A 92 -3.49 -8.89 4.37
CA THR A 92 -3.31 -10.30 4.05
C THR A 92 -3.08 -10.46 2.54
N LEU A 93 -1.95 -11.07 2.19
CA LEU A 93 -1.59 -11.49 0.84
C LEU A 93 -1.61 -13.01 0.74
N LEU A 94 -2.19 -13.54 -0.32
CA LEU A 94 -2.20 -14.95 -0.66
C LEU A 94 -1.58 -15.14 -2.05
N PHE A 95 -0.59 -16.02 -2.12
CA PHE A 95 0.05 -16.43 -3.36
C PHE A 95 -0.56 -17.76 -3.81
N ASP A 96 -0.97 -17.86 -5.07
CA ASP A 96 -1.35 -19.15 -5.65
C ASP A 96 -0.10 -20.04 -5.68
N ASN A 97 -0.28 -21.30 -5.29
CA ASN A 97 0.77 -22.31 -5.19
C ASN A 97 1.11 -22.92 -6.55
#